data_AF-A0A952GP23-F1
#
_entry.id   AF-A0A952GP23-F1
#
_cell.length_a   1.000
_cell.length_b   1.000
_cell.length_c   1.000
_cell.angle_alpha   90.00
_cell.angle_beta   90.00
_cell.angle_gamma   90.00
#
_symmetry.space_group_name_H-M   'P 1'
#
loop_
_entity.id
_entity.type
_entity.pdbx_description
1 polymer ?
#
loop_
_entity_poly.entity_id
_entity_poly.type
_entity_poly.pdbx_seq_one_letter_code
_entity_poly.pdbx_strand_id
1 'polypeptide(L)'
;MLGDGNDREGIATRMREAEHNADETTHEIVRRVNSTFVTPFDREDIYSLASGLDDVMDFMEEAVDLTLLYEVETLPAECAEQVEVLQRCAELTAESMPKLQAMKDLEEYWIEINRLENAGDKSYRRILAKLFSGTYEALEVLKLKDIVDSLEHAIDAFERVANIVEQIHVKES
;
A
#
# COMPACT_ATOMS: atom_id res chain seq x y z
N MET A 1 -4.23 0.80 27.18
CA MET A 1 -5.21 1.88 27.03
C MET A 1 -5.27 2.21 25.55
N LEU A 2 -6.22 1.61 24.82
CA LEU A 2 -6.62 2.12 23.51
C LEU A 2 -7.47 3.35 23.85
N GLY A 3 -6.92 4.55 23.65
CA GLY A 3 -7.58 5.81 23.97
C GLY A 3 -8.87 5.95 23.17
N ASP A 4 -9.89 6.53 23.82
CA ASP A 4 -11.17 7.01 23.29
C ASP A 4 -11.49 6.58 21.85
N GLY A 5 -12.42 5.63 21.70
CA GLY A 5 -13.08 5.46 20.41
C GLY A 5 -13.77 6.77 20.04
N ASN A 6 -13.25 7.50 19.04
CA ASN A 6 -14.03 8.15 17.98
C ASN A 6 -13.32 9.23 17.14
N ASP A 7 -12.00 9.37 17.15
CA ASP A 7 -11.38 10.24 16.12
C ASP A 7 -11.19 9.52 14.78
N ARG A 8 -12.22 8.78 14.33
CA ARG A 8 -12.21 8.15 13.00
C ARG A 8 -12.18 9.20 11.90
N GLU A 9 -12.89 10.31 12.13
CA GLU A 9 -12.87 11.47 11.24
C GLU A 9 -11.46 12.08 11.18
N GLY A 10 -10.78 12.28 12.32
CA GLY A 10 -9.41 12.79 12.32
C GLY A 10 -8.39 11.81 11.76
N ILE A 11 -8.56 10.49 11.94
CA ILE A 11 -7.74 9.49 11.25
C ILE A 11 -7.95 9.58 9.74
N ALA A 12 -9.21 9.63 9.28
CA ALA A 12 -9.52 9.77 7.85
C ALA A 12 -8.92 11.07 7.31
N THR A 13 -9.10 12.22 7.97
CA THR A 13 -8.48 13.49 7.59
C THR A 13 -6.97 13.38 7.47
N ARG A 14 -6.29 12.76 8.44
CA ARG A 14 -4.84 12.55 8.37
C ARG A 14 -4.42 11.61 7.25
N MET A 15 -5.25 10.62 6.91
CA MET A 15 -4.99 9.72 5.79
C MET A 15 -5.12 10.46 4.45
N ARG A 16 -6.18 11.26 4.27
CA ARG A 16 -6.34 12.11 3.08
C ARG A 16 -5.23 13.14 2.95
N GLU A 17 -4.80 13.73 4.06
CA GLU A 17 -3.64 14.63 4.05
C GLU A 17 -2.36 13.91 3.64
N ALA A 18 -2.18 12.64 4.05
CA ALA A 18 -1.01 11.86 3.67
C ALA A 18 -1.04 11.47 2.18
N GLU A 19 -2.19 11.03 1.66
CA GLU A 19 -2.41 10.76 0.22
C GLU A 19 -2.16 12.04 -0.60
N HIS A 20 -2.74 13.17 -0.21
CA HIS A 20 -2.56 14.42 -0.96
C HIS A 20 -1.09 14.86 -1.03
N ASN A 21 -0.34 14.67 0.05
CA ASN A 21 1.10 14.93 0.06
C ASN A 21 1.89 13.93 -0.82
N ALA A 22 1.41 12.69 -0.94
CA ALA A 22 1.99 11.69 -1.83
C ALA A 22 1.75 12.06 -3.30
N ASP A 23 0.51 12.41 -3.69
CA ASP A 23 0.18 12.86 -5.06
C ASP A 23 0.99 14.10 -5.46
N GLU A 24 1.11 15.10 -4.57
CA GLU A 24 1.94 16.27 -4.84
C GLU A 24 3.42 15.90 -5.03
N THR A 25 3.93 14.93 -4.25
CA THR A 25 5.30 14.41 -4.41
C THR A 25 5.46 13.68 -5.75
N THR A 26 4.49 12.84 -6.13
CA THR A 26 4.43 12.15 -7.42
C THR A 26 4.47 13.17 -8.56
N HIS A 27 3.64 14.20 -8.50
CA HIS A 27 3.62 15.31 -9.46
C HIS A 27 4.94 16.09 -9.51
N GLU A 28 5.57 16.35 -8.37
CA GLU A 28 6.90 16.98 -8.30
C GLU A 28 7.98 16.15 -8.98
N ILE A 29 8.00 14.83 -8.73
CA ILE A 29 8.91 13.90 -9.40
C ILE A 29 8.68 13.98 -10.91
N VAL A 30 7.43 13.93 -11.36
CA VAL A 30 7.10 13.99 -12.79
C VAL A 30 7.57 15.29 -13.44
N ARG A 31 7.32 16.43 -12.80
CA ARG A 31 7.79 17.75 -13.27
C ARG A 31 9.31 17.80 -13.35
N ARG A 32 10.01 17.23 -12.36
CA ARG A 32 11.47 17.22 -12.31
C ARG A 32 12.07 16.32 -13.39
N VAL A 33 11.52 15.13 -13.62
CA VAL A 33 11.97 14.24 -14.70
C VAL A 33 11.78 14.90 -16.07
N ASN A 34 10.64 15.53 -16.32
CA ASN A 34 10.37 16.22 -17.59
C ASN A 34 11.31 17.41 -17.86
N SER A 35 11.70 18.14 -16.81
CA SER A 35 12.59 19.31 -16.92
C SER A 35 14.08 18.99 -16.84
N THR A 36 14.44 17.76 -16.48
CA THR A 36 15.84 17.32 -16.36
C THR A 36 16.31 16.72 -17.68
N PHE A 37 17.50 17.09 -18.17
CA PHE A 37 18.04 16.54 -19.42
C PHE A 37 18.63 15.13 -19.23
N VAL A 38 19.39 14.92 -18.16
CA VAL A 38 20.04 13.64 -17.81
C VAL A 38 19.46 13.10 -16.50
N THR A 39 18.83 11.93 -16.55
CA THR A 39 18.29 11.21 -15.39
C THR A 39 19.25 10.10 -14.93
N PRO A 40 19.19 9.67 -13.66
CA PRO A 40 20.08 8.63 -13.13
C PRO A 40 19.83 7.23 -13.70
N PHE A 41 18.60 6.97 -14.17
CA PHE A 41 18.17 5.78 -14.91
C PHE A 41 16.98 6.18 -15.80
N ASP A 42 16.35 5.21 -16.47
CA ASP A 42 15.28 5.44 -17.44
C ASP A 42 14.11 6.25 -16.87
N ARG A 43 13.64 7.24 -17.65
CA ARG A 43 12.55 8.14 -17.22
C ARG A 43 11.24 7.39 -16.98
N GLU A 44 10.97 6.42 -17.84
CA GLU A 44 9.78 5.57 -17.74
C GLU A 44 9.76 4.82 -16.41
N ASP A 45 10.90 4.29 -15.99
CA ASP A 45 11.02 3.60 -14.70
C ASP A 45 10.83 4.54 -13.51
N ILE A 46 11.32 5.79 -13.58
CA ILE A 46 11.06 6.79 -12.53
C ILE A 46 9.55 7.09 -12.46
N TYR A 47 8.87 7.23 -13.59
CA TYR A 47 7.43 7.46 -13.62
C TYR A 47 6.65 6.26 -13.06
N SER A 48 6.99 5.05 -13.49
CA SER A 48 6.37 3.83 -12.99
C SER A 48 6.57 3.66 -11.49
N LEU A 49 7.77 3.95 -10.97
CA LEU A 49 8.05 3.87 -9.54
C LEU A 49 7.25 4.91 -8.74
N ALA A 50 7.19 6.16 -9.21
CA ALA A 50 6.43 7.21 -8.55
C ALA A 50 4.94 6.87 -8.53
N SER A 51 4.37 6.48 -9.67
CA SER A 51 2.97 6.06 -9.78
C SER A 51 2.65 4.83 -8.92
N GLY A 52 3.56 3.85 -8.85
CA GLY A 52 3.32 2.66 -8.03
C GLY A 52 3.33 2.96 -6.53
N LEU A 53 4.11 3.94 -6.08
CA LEU A 53 4.10 4.42 -4.69
C LEU A 53 2.82 5.22 -4.37
N ASP A 54 2.30 5.94 -5.36
CA ASP A 54 1.03 6.65 -5.30
C ASP A 54 -0.15 5.67 -5.13
N ASP A 55 -0.23 4.64 -5.99
CA ASP A 55 -1.24 3.59 -5.94
C ASP A 55 -1.34 2.95 -4.53
N VAL A 56 -0.20 2.75 -3.85
CA VAL A 56 -0.16 2.22 -2.48
C VAL A 56 -0.91 3.14 -1.52
N MET A 57 -0.67 4.44 -1.59
CA MET A 57 -1.32 5.44 -0.74
C MET A 57 -2.82 5.52 -1.02
N ASP A 58 -3.22 5.47 -2.30
CA ASP A 58 -4.62 5.49 -2.74
C ASP A 58 -5.42 4.34 -2.15
N PHE A 59 -4.92 3.10 -2.25
CA PHE A 59 -5.61 1.93 -1.71
C PHE A 59 -5.72 1.96 -0.17
N MET A 60 -4.70 2.49 0.52
CA MET A 60 -4.76 2.69 1.96
C MET A 60 -5.79 3.77 2.34
N GLU A 61 -5.89 4.86 1.57
CA GLU A 61 -6.89 5.91 1.78
C GLU A 61 -8.30 5.35 1.55
N GLU A 62 -8.49 4.61 0.45
CA GLU A 62 -9.75 3.97 0.10
C GLU A 62 -10.25 3.06 1.23
N ALA A 63 -9.38 2.22 1.82
CA ALA A 63 -9.77 1.34 2.92
C ALA A 63 -10.28 2.14 4.15
N VAL A 64 -9.65 3.27 4.47
CA VAL A 64 -10.05 4.15 5.57
C VAL A 64 -11.37 4.85 5.25
N ASP A 65 -11.51 5.36 4.03
CA ASP A 65 -12.71 6.06 3.58
C ASP A 65 -13.92 5.15 3.50
N LEU A 66 -13.76 3.93 2.99
CA LEU A 66 -14.82 2.90 2.99
C LEU A 66 -15.26 2.54 4.40
N THR A 67 -14.31 2.43 5.35
CA THR A 67 -14.63 2.17 6.76
C THR A 67 -15.55 3.26 7.35
N LEU A 68 -15.29 4.53 7.00
CA LEU A 68 -16.11 5.66 7.44
C LEU A 68 -17.44 5.73 6.70
N LEU A 69 -17.42 5.65 5.37
CA LEU A 69 -18.59 5.76 4.49
C LEU A 69 -19.62 4.67 4.77
N TYR A 70 -19.16 3.46 5.06
CA TYR A 70 -20.02 2.33 5.38
C TYR A 70 -20.39 2.24 6.86
N GLU A 71 -19.93 3.18 7.69
CA GLU A 71 -20.16 3.22 9.13
C GLU A 71 -19.80 1.87 9.80
N VAL A 72 -18.68 1.26 9.38
CA VAL A 72 -18.26 -0.04 9.93
C VAL A 72 -17.70 0.16 11.33
N GLU A 73 -18.44 -0.29 12.34
CA GLU A 73 -18.04 -0.13 13.74
C GLU A 73 -16.89 -1.06 14.15
N THR A 74 -16.87 -2.30 13.63
CA THR A 74 -15.88 -3.30 14.00
C THR A 74 -15.37 -4.02 12.76
N LEU A 75 -14.06 -4.00 12.55
CA LEU A 75 -13.41 -4.79 11.52
C LEU A 75 -13.16 -6.23 12.04
N PRO A 76 -13.15 -7.25 11.16
CA PRO A 76 -12.70 -8.58 11.51
C PRO A 76 -11.30 -8.54 12.15
N ALA A 77 -11.08 -9.30 13.23
CA ALA A 77 -9.81 -9.32 13.95
C ALA A 77 -8.62 -9.68 13.04
N GLU A 78 -8.88 -10.50 12.02
CA GLU A 78 -7.92 -10.91 11.00
C GLU A 78 -7.41 -9.72 10.14
N CYS A 79 -8.13 -8.59 10.07
CA CYS A 79 -7.65 -7.37 9.41
C CYS A 79 -6.43 -6.76 10.11
N ALA A 80 -6.21 -7.05 11.40
CA ALA A 80 -5.02 -6.59 12.10
C ALA A 80 -3.74 -7.17 11.48
N GLU A 81 -3.78 -8.41 11.00
CA GLU A 81 -2.65 -9.04 10.33
C GLU A 81 -2.34 -8.37 8.97
N GLN A 82 -3.39 -8.00 8.22
CA GLN A 82 -3.26 -7.21 6.97
C GLN A 82 -2.59 -5.86 7.22
N VAL A 83 -3.02 -5.14 8.26
CA VAL A 83 -2.43 -3.84 8.63
C VAL A 83 -0.97 -3.97 9.09
N GLU A 84 -0.64 -5.04 9.83
CA GLU A 84 0.75 -5.32 10.22
C GLU A 84 1.65 -5.60 9.01
N VAL A 85 1.14 -6.36 8.04
CA VAL A 85 1.84 -6.60 6.76
C VAL A 85 2.06 -5.30 6.00
N LEU A 86 1.03 -4.46 5.85
CA LEU A 86 1.13 -3.15 5.20
C LEU A 86 2.17 -2.25 5.85
N GLN A 87 2.16 -2.17 7.19
CA GLN A 87 3.17 -1.40 7.92
C GLN A 87 4.58 -1.91 7.60
N ARG A 88 4.78 -3.23 7.60
CA ARG A 88 6.11 -3.80 7.34
C ARG A 88 6.56 -3.58 5.89
N CYS A 89 5.65 -3.67 4.93
CA CYS A 89 5.94 -3.31 3.54
C CYS A 89 6.37 -1.85 3.43
N ALA A 90 5.61 -0.92 4.03
CA ALA A 90 5.93 0.51 4.03
C ALA A 90 7.31 0.81 4.61
N GLU A 91 7.67 0.19 5.75
CA GLU A 91 8.99 0.33 6.37
C GLU A 91 10.11 -0.13 5.42
N LEU A 92 10.00 -1.34 4.86
CA LEU A 92 11.00 -1.90 3.95
C LEU A 92 11.14 -1.09 2.66
N THR A 93 10.02 -0.64 2.09
CA THR A 93 9.98 0.23 0.92
C THR A 93 10.71 1.53 1.21
N ALA A 94 10.37 2.23 2.29
CA ALA A 94 11.02 3.48 2.67
C ALA A 94 12.52 3.32 2.94
N GLU A 95 12.93 2.22 3.60
CA GLU A 95 14.35 1.90 3.84
C GLU A 95 15.13 1.62 2.55
N SER A 96 14.45 1.12 1.51
CA SER A 96 15.09 0.67 0.26
C SER A 96 15.19 1.76 -0.81
N MET A 97 14.25 2.71 -0.85
CA MET A 97 14.24 3.78 -1.88
C MET A 97 15.56 4.57 -1.98
N PRO A 98 16.24 4.96 -0.88
CA PRO A 98 17.53 5.66 -0.98
C PRO A 98 18.64 4.83 -1.64
N LYS A 99 18.56 3.49 -1.58
CA LYS A 99 19.58 2.58 -2.14
C LYS A 99 19.59 2.57 -3.67
N LEU A 100 18.51 3.00 -4.31
CA LEU A 100 18.44 3.19 -5.77
C LEU A 100 19.52 4.17 -6.29
N GLN A 101 20.05 5.06 -5.45
CA GLN A 101 21.16 5.94 -5.86
C GLN A 101 22.43 5.16 -6.21
N ALA A 102 22.68 4.02 -5.53
CA ALA A 102 23.87 3.20 -5.73
C ALA A 102 23.56 1.86 -6.42
N MET A 103 22.29 1.51 -6.60
CA MET A 103 21.81 0.22 -7.13
C MET A 103 22.44 -0.98 -6.42
N LYS A 104 22.54 -0.93 -5.09
CA LYS A 104 23.17 -1.98 -4.26
C LYS A 104 22.30 -2.37 -3.08
N ASP A 105 22.44 -3.62 -2.65
CA ASP A 105 21.79 -4.18 -1.47
C ASP A 105 20.26 -4.03 -1.53
N LEU A 106 19.70 -4.28 -2.72
CA LEU A 106 18.26 -4.19 -3.03
C LEU A 106 17.62 -5.58 -3.12
N GLU A 107 18.39 -6.65 -3.30
CA GLU A 107 17.86 -8.00 -3.54
C GLU A 107 16.98 -8.51 -2.39
N GLU A 108 17.37 -8.20 -1.16
CA GLU A 108 16.59 -8.54 0.03
C GLU A 108 15.23 -7.81 0.07
N TYR A 109 15.11 -6.62 -0.53
CA TYR A 109 13.88 -5.84 -0.52
C TYR A 109 12.73 -6.55 -1.24
N TRP A 110 12.91 -6.92 -2.51
CA TRP A 110 11.82 -7.55 -3.25
C TRP A 110 11.54 -8.99 -2.79
N ILE A 111 12.55 -9.70 -2.29
CA ILE A 111 12.36 -11.02 -1.65
C ILE A 111 11.48 -10.89 -0.41
N GLU A 112 11.75 -9.92 0.46
CA GLU A 112 10.98 -9.73 1.70
C GLU A 112 9.58 -9.18 1.42
N ILE A 113 9.41 -8.27 0.45
CA ILE A 113 8.08 -7.80 0.02
C ILE A 113 7.25 -8.96 -0.54
N ASN A 114 7.80 -9.81 -1.42
CA ASN A 114 7.07 -10.97 -1.93
C ASN A 114 6.70 -11.94 -0.79
N ARG A 115 7.56 -12.12 0.23
CA ARG A 115 7.21 -12.93 1.41
C ARG A 115 6.03 -12.33 2.19
N LEU A 116 5.98 -11.01 2.31
CA LEU A 116 4.93 -10.28 3.01
C LEU A 116 3.61 -10.30 2.24
N GLU A 117 3.64 -10.09 0.92
CA GLU A 117 2.49 -10.27 0.03
C GLU A 117 1.87 -11.66 0.22
N ASN A 118 2.68 -12.72 0.10
CA ASN A 118 2.21 -14.09 0.33
C ASN A 118 1.59 -14.33 1.72
N ALA A 119 1.95 -13.54 2.73
CA ALA A 119 1.35 -13.58 4.05
C ALA A 119 0.02 -12.81 4.11
N GLY A 120 -0.03 -11.62 3.51
CA GLY A 120 -1.24 -10.81 3.31
C GLY A 120 -2.31 -11.60 2.56
N ASP A 121 -1.91 -12.20 1.44
CA ASP A 121 -2.72 -12.98 0.51
C ASP A 121 -3.29 -14.27 1.17
N LYS A 122 -2.57 -14.86 2.14
CA LYS A 122 -3.11 -15.93 3.00
C LYS A 122 -4.10 -15.40 4.03
N SER A 123 -3.87 -14.22 4.58
CA SER A 123 -4.79 -13.58 5.53
C SER A 123 -6.09 -13.17 4.84
N TYR A 124 -6.00 -12.55 3.66
CA TYR A 124 -7.11 -12.19 2.78
C TYR A 124 -8.07 -13.36 2.55
N ARG A 125 -7.54 -14.51 2.11
CA ARG A 125 -8.34 -15.71 1.87
C ARG A 125 -9.04 -16.24 3.13
N ARG A 126 -8.41 -16.12 4.31
CA ARG A 126 -9.06 -16.47 5.58
C ARG A 126 -10.21 -15.52 5.92
N ILE A 127 -10.01 -14.22 5.73
CA ILE A 127 -11.03 -13.20 5.95
C ILE A 127 -12.22 -13.46 5.02
N LEU A 128 -11.99 -13.65 3.73
CA LEU A 128 -13.05 -13.98 2.77
C LEU A 128 -13.81 -15.25 3.17
N ALA A 129 -13.12 -16.34 3.52
CA ALA A 129 -13.78 -17.57 3.94
C ALA A 129 -14.69 -17.36 5.16
N LYS A 130 -14.28 -16.49 6.09
CA LYS A 130 -15.06 -16.13 7.27
C LYS A 130 -16.27 -15.25 6.93
N LEU A 131 -16.10 -14.22 6.10
CA LEU A 131 -17.18 -13.34 5.65
C LEU A 131 -18.28 -14.15 4.93
N PHE A 132 -17.89 -15.11 4.09
CA PHE A 132 -18.83 -15.95 3.33
C PHE A 132 -19.27 -17.23 4.06
N SER A 133 -18.96 -17.39 5.34
CA SER A 133 -19.31 -18.58 6.13
C SER A 133 -20.81 -18.74 6.43
N GLY A 134 -21.60 -17.68 6.19
CA GLY A 134 -23.02 -17.61 6.53
C GLY A 134 -23.31 -17.08 7.94
N THR A 135 -22.28 -16.63 8.68
CA THR A 135 -22.45 -15.99 9.99
C THR A 135 -22.74 -14.49 9.92
N TYR A 136 -22.52 -13.87 8.78
CA TYR A 136 -22.69 -12.44 8.54
C TYR A 136 -23.92 -12.18 7.68
N GLU A 137 -24.59 -11.04 7.93
CA GLU A 137 -25.65 -10.57 7.03
C GLU A 137 -25.04 -10.16 5.68
N ALA A 138 -25.78 -10.35 4.58
CA ALA A 138 -25.25 -10.13 3.24
C ALA A 138 -24.73 -8.70 3.02
N LEU A 139 -25.39 -7.69 3.61
CA LEU A 139 -24.93 -6.30 3.53
C LEU A 139 -23.62 -6.07 4.30
N GLU A 140 -23.44 -6.74 5.44
CA GLU A 140 -22.21 -6.65 6.22
C GLU A 140 -21.04 -7.31 5.48
N VAL A 141 -21.28 -8.44 4.83
CA VAL A 141 -20.30 -9.09 3.94
C VAL A 141 -19.84 -8.14 2.84
N LEU A 142 -20.77 -7.45 2.17
CA LEU A 142 -20.42 -6.49 1.11
C LEU A 142 -19.53 -5.36 1.64
N LYS A 143 -19.94 -4.72 2.73
CA LYS A 143 -19.18 -3.61 3.34
C LYS A 143 -17.77 -4.03 3.76
N LEU A 144 -17.66 -5.16 4.46
CA LEU A 144 -16.38 -5.65 4.96
C LEU A 144 -15.48 -6.15 3.83
N LYS A 145 -16.06 -6.76 2.79
CA LYS A 145 -15.30 -7.24 1.64
C LYS A 145 -14.62 -6.08 0.92
N ASP A 146 -15.33 -4.99 0.62
CA ASP A 146 -14.74 -3.85 -0.09
C ASP A 146 -13.52 -3.28 0.68
N ILE A 147 -13.63 -3.14 2.01
CA ILE A 147 -12.52 -2.66 2.85
C ILE A 147 -11.34 -3.63 2.81
N VAL A 148 -11.61 -4.94 2.93
CA VAL A 148 -10.57 -5.98 2.94
C VAL A 148 -9.90 -6.11 1.57
N ASP A 149 -10.65 -5.91 0.48
CA ASP A 149 -10.10 -5.86 -0.87
C ASP A 149 -9.17 -4.67 -1.05
N SER A 150 -9.53 -3.47 -0.58
CA SER A 150 -8.64 -2.29 -0.66
C SER A 150 -7.35 -2.49 0.16
N LEU A 151 -7.42 -3.11 1.35
CA LEU A 151 -6.21 -3.47 2.10
C LEU A 151 -5.31 -4.44 1.32
N GLU A 152 -5.89 -5.46 0.70
CA GLU A 152 -5.13 -6.41 -0.12
C GLU A 152 -4.53 -5.75 -1.35
N HIS A 153 -5.28 -4.89 -2.05
CA HIS A 153 -4.76 -4.14 -3.19
C HIS A 153 -3.58 -3.24 -2.84
N ALA A 154 -3.55 -2.68 -1.62
CA ALA A 154 -2.41 -1.92 -1.12
C ALA A 154 -1.18 -2.83 -0.91
N ILE A 155 -1.36 -4.05 -0.41
CA ILE A 155 -0.27 -5.05 -0.28
C ILE A 155 0.26 -5.43 -1.67
N ASP A 156 -0.63 -5.73 -2.62
CA ASP A 156 -0.26 -6.02 -4.00
C ASP A 156 0.47 -4.84 -4.66
N ALA A 157 0.07 -3.60 -4.33
CA ALA A 157 0.72 -2.39 -4.84
C ALA A 157 2.18 -2.29 -4.36
N PHE A 158 2.46 -2.66 -3.11
CA PHE A 158 3.85 -2.77 -2.64
C PHE A 158 4.65 -3.82 -3.42
N GLU A 159 4.06 -4.97 -3.74
CA GLU A 159 4.71 -5.98 -4.57
C GLU A 159 5.01 -5.43 -5.98
N ARG A 160 4.07 -4.71 -6.59
CA ARG A 160 4.30 -4.03 -7.88
C ARG A 160 5.46 -3.05 -7.80
N VAL A 161 5.54 -2.24 -6.75
CA VAL A 161 6.68 -1.33 -6.51
C VAL A 161 7.99 -2.10 -6.39
N ALA A 162 8.01 -3.21 -5.65
CA ALA A 162 9.20 -4.05 -5.51
C ALA A 162 9.66 -4.65 -6.86
N ASN A 163 8.71 -5.11 -7.68
CA ASN A 163 8.99 -5.63 -9.02
C ASN A 163 9.54 -4.54 -9.95
N ILE A 164 9.07 -3.29 -9.85
CA ILE A 164 9.63 -2.16 -10.59
C ILE A 164 11.08 -1.90 -10.16
N VAL A 165 11.36 -1.92 -8.84
CA VAL A 165 12.72 -1.77 -8.31
C VAL A 165 13.65 -2.89 -8.80
N GLU A 166 13.19 -4.14 -8.80
CA GLU A 166 13.94 -5.28 -9.35
C GLU A 166 14.26 -5.07 -10.84
N GLN A 167 13.28 -4.63 -11.64
CA GLN A 167 13.48 -4.37 -13.06
C GLN A 167 14.51 -3.25 -13.30
N ILE A 168 14.44 -2.15 -12.55
CA ILE A 168 15.43 -1.07 -12.61
C ILE A 168 16.82 -1.61 -12.30
N HIS A 169 16.95 -2.38 -11.21
CA HIS A 169 18.23 -2.95 -10.81
C HIS A 169 18.83 -3.85 -11.90
N VAL A 170 18.02 -4.71 -12.54
CA VAL A 170 18.48 -5.59 -13.62
C VAL A 170 18.92 -4.81 -14.86
N LYS A 171 18.28 -3.68 -15.20
CA LYS A 171 18.67 -2.83 -16.34
C LYS A 171 19.99 -2.09 -16.11
N GLU A 172 20.25 -1.69 -14.87
CA GLU A 172 21.41 -0.89 -14.48
C GLU A 172 22.60 -1.72 -13.98
N SER A 173 22.48 -3.06 -13.97
CA SER A 173 23.53 -4.02 -13.57
C SER A 173 24.50 -4.41 -14.68
#